data_AF-A0A932JQC1-F1
#
_entry.id   AF-A0A932JQC1-F1
#
_cell.length_a   1.000
_cell.length_b   1.000
_cell.length_c   1.000
_cell.angle_alpha   90.00
_cell.angle_beta   90.00
_cell.angle_gamma   90.00
#
_symmetry.space_group_name_H-M   'P 1'
#
loop_
_entity.id
_entity.type
_entity.pdbx_description
1 polymer ?
#
loop_
_entity_poly.entity_id
_entity_poly.type
_entity_poly.pdbx_seq_one_letter_code
_entity_poly.pdbx_strand_id
1 'polypeptide(L)' 'LLDEDVAAGKGSVDWGGKNLNGATVASGIYVVRIDGPGIHKTQKIAIIK' A
#
# COMPACT_ATOMS: atom_id res chain seq x y z
N LEU A 1 -0.16 -3.36 -7.27
CA LEU A 1 -1.04 -4.04 -6.30
C LEU A 1 -0.25 -5.26 -5.84
N LEU A 2 -0.06 -5.43 -4.54
CA LEU A 2 0.63 -6.59 -3.98
C LEU A 2 -0.45 -7.62 -3.66
N ASP A 3 -0.70 -8.53 -4.60
CA ASP A 3 -1.70 -9.61 -4.48
C ASP A 3 -1.01 -10.97 -4.24
N GLU A 4 0.04 -10.98 -3.44
CA GLU A 4 0.80 -12.19 -3.14
C GLU A 4 0.47 -12.73 -1.75
N ASP A 5 0.52 -14.06 -1.61
CA ASP A 5 0.41 -14.73 -0.32
C ASP A 5 1.68 -14.46 0.50
N VAL A 6 1.51 -13.84 1.66
CA VAL A 6 2.58 -13.58 2.62
C VAL A 6 2.39 -14.43 3.87
N ALA A 7 3.50 -14.93 4.43
CA ALA A 7 3.46 -15.69 5.67
C ALA A 7 2.88 -14.85 6.83
N ALA A 8 2.17 -15.52 7.74
CA ALA A 8 1.65 -14.85 8.93
C ALA A 8 2.79 -14.29 9.80
N GLY A 9 2.58 -13.09 10.35
CA GLY A 9 3.56 -12.43 11.20
C GLY A 9 3.57 -10.91 10.99
N LYS A 10 4.56 -10.25 11.59
CA LYS A 10 4.81 -8.83 11.34
C LYS A 10 5.46 -8.67 9.96
N GLY A 11 4.99 -7.69 9.19
CA GLY A 11 5.54 -7.35 7.89
C GLY A 11 5.53 -5.83 7.66
N SER A 12 6.31 -5.39 6.68
CA SER A 12 6.36 -4.02 6.21
C SER A 12 6.44 -4.00 4.69
N VAL A 13 5.83 -2.99 4.07
CA VAL A 13 5.86 -2.77 2.62
C VAL A 13 6.20 -1.31 2.37
N ASP A 14 7.21 -1.08 1.55
CA ASP A 14 7.57 0.25 1.07
C ASP A 14 6.97 0.49 -0.31
N TRP A 15 6.13 1.52 -0.43
CA TRP A 15 5.59 1.93 -1.72
C TRP A 15 6.44 3.05 -2.32
N GLY A 16 7.08 2.77 -3.46
CA GLY A 16 7.91 3.74 -4.19
C GLY A 16 7.15 4.88 -4.89
N GLY A 17 5.89 5.13 -4.55
CA GLY A 17 5.09 6.24 -5.11
C GLY A 17 4.80 6.12 -6.62
N LYS A 18 4.83 4.91 -7.17
CA LYS A 18 4.52 4.62 -8.59
C LYS A 18 3.18 3.93 -8.72
N ASN A 19 2.42 4.31 -9.75
CA ASN A 19 1.21 3.58 -10.14
C ASN A 19 1.57 2.32 -10.95
N LEU A 20 0.54 1.58 -11.38
CA LEU A 20 0.70 0.35 -12.15
C LEU A 20 1.35 0.57 -13.53
N ASN A 21 1.31 1.78 -14.06
CA ASN A 21 1.96 2.15 -15.32
C ASN A 21 3.43 2.59 -15.11
N GLY A 22 3.96 2.48 -13.89
CA GLY A 22 5.33 2.91 -13.54
C GLY A 22 5.51 4.43 -13.38
N ALA A 23 4.44 5.21 -13.57
CA ALA A 23 4.46 6.67 -13.44
C ALA A 23 4.39 7.09 -11.96
N THR A 24 5.14 8.12 -11.59
CA THR A 24 5.10 8.72 -10.26
C THR A 24 3.74 9.38 -10.04
N VAL A 25 3.11 9.07 -8.90
CA VAL A 25 1.82 9.66 -8.54
C VAL A 25 1.99 11.10 -8.05
N ALA A 26 0.93 11.91 -8.14
CA ALA A 26 0.94 13.29 -7.66
C ALA A 26 0.97 13.35 -6.12
N SER A 27 1.45 14.46 -5.56
CA SER A 27 1.28 14.75 -4.13
C SER A 27 -0.21 14.73 -3.74
N GLY A 28 -0.55 14.12 -2.61
CA GLY A 28 -1.93 13.97 -2.19
C GLY A 28 -2.12 12.92 -1.10
N ILE A 29 -3.38 12.75 -0.67
CA ILE A 29 -3.76 11.71 0.27
C ILE A 29 -4.19 10.45 -0.50
N TYR A 30 -3.57 9.33 -0.16
CA TYR A 30 -3.87 8.02 -0.71
C TYR A 30 -4.40 7.11 0.38
N VAL A 31 -5.22 6.14 -0.04
CA VAL A 31 -5.79 5.14 0.86
C VAL A 31 -5.12 3.80 0.58
N VAL A 32 -4.55 3.20 1.62
CA VAL A 32 -4.01 1.84 1.62
C VAL A 32 -5.03 0.93 2.29
N ARG A 33 -5.41 -0.13 1.57
CA ARG A 33 -6.29 -1.18 2.08
C ARG A 33 -5.47 -2.46 2.23
N ILE A 34 -5.60 -3.11 3.38
CA ILE A 34 -4.95 -4.37 3.72
C ILE A 34 -6.06 -5.35 4.06
N ASP A 35 -6.10 -6.47 3.34
CA ASP A 35 -7.02 -7.57 3.58
C ASP A 35 -6.22 -8.87 3.76
N GLY A 36 -6.57 -9.64 4.78
CA GLY A 36 -6.03 -10.97 5.04
C GLY A 36 -6.79 -11.65 6.18
N PRO A 37 -6.51 -12.94 6.47
CA PRO A 37 -7.16 -13.64 7.58
C PRO A 37 -6.93 -12.91 8.92
N GLY A 38 -8.01 -12.42 9.54
CA GLY A 38 -7.95 -11.71 10.83
C GLY A 38 -7.48 -10.25 10.74
N ILE A 39 -7.28 -9.69 9.54
CA ILE A 39 -6.93 -8.28 9.34
C ILE A 39 -7.71 -7.66 8.17
N HIS A 40 -8.48 -6.62 8.49
CA HIS A 40 -9.14 -5.76 7.51
C HIS A 40 -8.88 -4.32 7.93
N LYS A 41 -7.87 -3.70 7.32
CA LYS A 41 -7.40 -2.38 7.74
C LYS A 41 -7.38 -1.43 6.56
N THR A 42 -7.82 -0.20 6.81
CA THR A 42 -7.70 0.91 5.89
C THR A 42 -6.90 2.02 6.56
N GLN A 43 -5.93 2.59 5.85
CA GLN A 43 -5.08 3.67 6.35
C GLN A 43 -4.92 4.75 5.29
N LYS A 44 -4.94 6.02 5.71
CA LYS A 44 -4.59 7.15 4.85
C LYS A 44 -3.09 7.43 4.96
N ILE A 45 -2.45 7.70 3.83
CA ILE A 45 -1.04 8.14 3.75
C ILE A 45 -0.96 9.41 2.92
N ALA A 46 -0.07 10.32 3.30
CA ALA A 46 0.23 11.50 2.52
C ALA A 46 1.47 11.22 1.65
N ILE A 47 1.35 11.47 0.35
CA ILE A 47 2.49 11.55 -0.55
C ILE A 47 2.79 13.02 -0.79
N ILE A 48 4.06 13.38 -0.57
CA ILE A 48 4.58 14.72 -0.84
C ILE A 48 5.80 14.54 -1.74
N LYS A 49 5.78 15.22 -2.87
CA LYS A 49 6.91 15.38 -3.79
C LYS A 49 7.63 16.70 -3.52
#